data_AF-A0A842SXC9-F1
#
_entry.id   AF-A0A842SXC9-F1
#
_cell.length_a   1.000
_cell.length_b   1.000
_cell.length_c   1.000
_cell.angle_alpha   90.00
_cell.angle_beta   90.00
_cell.angle_gamma   90.00
#
_symmetry.space_group_name_H-M   'P 1'
#
loop_
_entity.id
_entity.type
_entity.pdbx_description
1 polymer ?
#
loop_
_entity_poly.entity_id
_entity_poly.type
_entity_poly.pdbx_seq_one_letter_code
_entity_poly.pdbx_strand_id
1 'polypeptide(L)'
;MPDMYNVSEKLQGAGISEHDALVIADCVVTRKSCSWVNSDPVDERVLQDLNDLIEKEGYKVRVEVQPVPTRSKFIWEVKIL
;
A
#
# COMPACT_ATOMS: atom_id res chain seq x y z
N MET A 1 -4.32 0.70 19.01
CA MET A 1 -4.36 0.50 17.54
C MET A 1 -3.83 1.78 16.91
N PRO A 2 -2.99 1.70 15.87
CA PRO A 2 -2.51 2.89 15.19
C PRO A 2 -3.69 3.65 14.58
N ASP A 3 -3.63 4.98 14.62
CA ASP A 3 -4.64 5.84 14.00
C ASP A 3 -4.50 5.81 12.47
N MET A 4 -5.63 5.73 11.76
CA MET A 4 -5.65 5.60 10.30
C MET A 4 -4.94 6.76 9.59
N TYR A 5 -5.11 8.00 10.08
CA TYR A 5 -4.47 9.18 9.50
C TYR A 5 -2.96 9.16 9.73
N ASN A 6 -2.52 8.76 10.93
CA ASN A 6 -1.09 8.62 11.22
C ASN A 6 -0.41 7.54 10.35
N VAL A 7 -1.10 6.43 10.07
CA VAL A 7 -0.58 5.39 9.16
C VAL A 7 -0.53 5.92 7.74
N SER A 8 -1.61 6.56 7.26
CA SER A 8 -1.66 7.13 5.91
C SER A 8 -0.55 8.18 5.68
N GLU A 9 -0.35 9.12 6.60
CA GLU A 9 0.71 10.15 6.47
C GLU A 9 2.11 9.52 6.37
N LYS A 10 2.38 8.47 7.16
CA LYS A 10 3.65 7.73 7.08
C LYS A 10 3.82 7.07 5.72
N LEU A 11 2.78 6.39 5.24
CA LEU A 11 2.82 5.67 3.96
C LEU A 11 2.96 6.64 2.77
N GLN A 12 2.34 7.83 2.82
CA GLN A 12 2.55 8.88 1.83
C GLN A 12 4.02 9.34 1.75
N GLY A 13 4.75 9.29 2.87
CA GLY A 13 6.19 9.54 2.91
C GLY A 13 7.02 8.58 2.06
N ALA A 14 6.49 7.42 1.67
CA ALA A 14 7.12 6.48 0.73
C ALA A 14 6.88 6.84 -0.75
N GLY A 15 6.09 7.88 -1.04
CA GLY A 15 5.87 8.38 -2.41
C GLY A 15 4.68 7.75 -3.14
N ILE A 16 3.73 7.14 -2.42
CA ILE A 16 2.45 6.67 -2.98
C ILE A 16 1.35 7.75 -2.88
N SER A 17 0.28 7.59 -3.65
CA SER A 17 -0.84 8.52 -3.62
C SER A 17 -1.54 8.51 -2.25
N GLU A 18 -2.17 9.64 -1.89
CA GLU A 18 -3.00 9.73 -0.68
C GLU A 18 -4.11 8.65 -0.68
N HIS A 19 -4.70 8.39 -1.84
CA HIS A 19 -5.74 7.40 -1.97
C HIS A 19 -5.23 5.99 -1.63
N ASP A 20 -4.11 5.57 -2.21
CA ASP A 20 -3.53 4.25 -1.96
C ASP A 20 -3.06 4.13 -0.51
N ALA A 21 -2.47 5.20 0.06
CA ALA A 21 -2.07 5.25 1.46
C ALA A 21 -3.25 5.06 2.41
N LEU A 22 -4.40 5.68 2.13
CA LEU A 22 -5.62 5.51 2.93
C LEU A 22 -6.17 4.09 2.84
N VAL A 23 -6.17 3.48 1.65
CA VAL A 23 -6.63 2.09 1.47
C VAL A 23 -5.72 1.13 2.25
N ILE A 24 -4.40 1.27 2.13
CA ILE A 24 -3.45 0.43 2.88
C ILE A 24 -3.61 0.66 4.39
N ALA A 25 -3.77 1.91 4.83
CA ALA A 25 -3.97 2.25 6.23
C ALA A 25 -5.24 1.60 6.80
N ASP A 26 -6.35 1.62 6.05
CA ASP A 26 -7.57 0.89 6.44
C ASP A 26 -7.31 -0.60 6.58
N CYS A 27 -6.58 -1.21 5.64
CA CYS A 27 -6.24 -2.64 5.68
C CYS A 27 -5.32 -2.98 6.88
N VAL A 28 -4.41 -2.09 7.27
CA VAL A 28 -3.58 -2.19 8.48
C VAL A 28 -4.41 -2.10 9.76
N VAL A 29 -5.30 -1.12 9.86
CA VAL A 29 -6.12 -0.87 11.07
C VAL A 29 -7.18 -1.96 11.25
N THR A 30 -7.86 -2.32 10.17
CA THR A 30 -8.96 -3.31 10.19
C THR A 30 -8.48 -4.75 10.15
N ARG A 31 -7.19 -4.99 9.88
CA ARG A 31 -6.58 -6.33 9.73
C ARG A 31 -7.26 -7.16 8.64
N LYS A 32 -7.56 -6.53 7.50
CA LYS A 32 -8.18 -7.19 6.35
C LYS A 32 -7.31 -7.08 5.11
N SER A 33 -7.24 -8.15 4.35
CA SER A 33 -6.66 -8.12 3.01
C SER A 33 -7.61 -7.39 2.06
N CYS A 34 -7.05 -6.65 1.12
CA CYS A 34 -7.81 -5.87 0.15
C CYS A 34 -7.09 -5.84 -1.20
N SER A 35 -7.86 -5.65 -2.27
CA SER A 35 -7.31 -5.42 -3.60
C SER A 35 -8.12 -4.37 -4.35
N TRP A 36 -7.43 -3.57 -5.14
CA TRP A 36 -8.04 -2.55 -6.00
C TRP A 36 -7.23 -2.37 -7.26
N VAL A 37 -7.79 -1.61 -8.21
CA VAL A 37 -7.15 -1.34 -9.50
C VAL A 37 -7.15 0.15 -9.74
N ASN A 38 -5.98 0.72 -9.99
CA ASN A 38 -5.82 2.11 -10.40
C ASN A 38 -4.97 2.19 -11.68
N SER A 39 -4.74 3.42 -12.15
CA SER A 39 -3.88 3.71 -13.31
C SER A 39 -2.58 4.38 -12.91
N ASP A 40 -2.31 4.49 -11.61
CA ASP A 40 -1.14 5.17 -11.09
C ASP A 40 0.05 4.21 -11.14
N PRO A 41 1.07 4.50 -11.97
CA PRO A 41 2.26 3.67 -12.03
C PRO A 41 3.04 3.83 -10.74
N VAL A 42 3.48 2.70 -10.19
CA VAL A 42 4.43 2.67 -9.08
C VAL A 42 5.73 2.06 -9.54
N ASP A 43 6.81 2.78 -9.24
CA ASP A 43 8.17 2.31 -9.42
C ASP A 43 8.44 1.16 -8.45
N GLU A 44 9.17 0.13 -8.89
CA GLU A 44 9.60 -0.98 -8.03
C GLU A 44 10.34 -0.48 -6.78
N ARG A 45 11.09 0.62 -6.91
CA ARG A 45 11.78 1.24 -5.77
C ARG A 45 10.81 1.81 -4.74
N VAL A 46 9.75 2.48 -5.20
CA VAL A 46 8.69 3.01 -4.32
C VAL A 46 7.98 1.86 -3.59
N LEU A 47 7.71 0.77 -4.30
CA LEU A 47 7.09 -0.42 -3.71
C LEU A 47 8.01 -1.09 -2.66
N GLN A 48 9.32 -1.11 -2.92
CA GLN A 48 10.31 -1.61 -1.96
C GLN A 48 10.35 -0.72 -0.72
N ASP A 49 10.51 0.60 -0.89
CA ASP A 49 10.56 1.57 0.20
C ASP A 49 9.27 1.52 1.07
N LEU A 50 8.12 1.32 0.42
CA LEU A 50 6.82 1.11 1.09
C LEU A 50 6.82 -0.15 1.95
N ASN A 51 7.25 -1.29 1.41
CA ASN A 51 7.26 -2.54 2.16
C ASN A 51 8.30 -2.52 3.30
N ASP A 52 9.45 -1.89 3.09
CA ASP A 52 10.47 -1.69 4.12
C ASP A 52 9.93 -0.83 5.28
N LEU A 53 9.18 0.24 4.96
CA LEU A 53 8.50 1.07 5.96
C LEU A 53 7.45 0.26 6.74
N ILE A 54 6.63 -0.52 6.04
CA ILE A 54 5.59 -1.38 6.64
C ILE A 54 6.20 -2.43 7.59
N GLU A 55 7.33 -3.02 7.21
CA GLU A 55 8.06 -3.97 8.04
C GLU A 55 8.68 -3.28 9.27
N LYS A 56 9.36 -2.15 9.06
CA LYS A 56 9.96 -1.34 10.14
C LYS A 56 8.94 -0.90 11.19
N GLU A 57 7.74 -0.53 10.75
CA GLU A 57 6.65 -0.12 11.63
C GLU A 57 5.89 -1.32 12.25
N GLY A 58 6.17 -2.54 11.78
CA GLY A 58 5.57 -3.76 12.31
C GLY A 58 4.09 -3.92 12.00
N TYR A 59 3.61 -3.37 10.87
CA TYR A 59 2.18 -3.40 10.53
C TYR A 59 1.65 -4.79 10.18
N LYS A 60 2.51 -5.80 9.97
CA LYS A 60 2.15 -7.19 9.64
C LYS A 60 1.24 -7.28 8.41
N VAL A 61 1.57 -6.50 7.40
CA VAL A 61 0.96 -6.59 6.07
C VAL A 61 2.07 -6.62 5.02
N ARG A 62 1.74 -7.03 3.80
CA ARG A 62 2.59 -6.96 2.61
C ARG A 62 1.81 -6.33 1.48
N VAL A 63 2.43 -5.41 0.74
CA VAL A 63 1.83 -4.76 -0.43
C VAL A 63 2.48 -5.31 -1.70
N GLU A 64 1.66 -5.72 -2.65
CA GLU A 64 2.08 -6.19 -3.96
C GLU A 64 1.37 -5.40 -5.05
N VAL A 65 2.09 -5.07 -6.12
CA VAL A 65 1.53 -4.37 -7.28
C VAL A 65 1.85 -5.17 -8.54
N GLN A 66 0.81 -5.47 -9.32
CA GLN A 66 0.92 -6.23 -10.55
C GLN A 66 0.44 -5.37 -11.73
N PRO A 67 1.29 -5.10 -12.75
CA PRO A 67 0.84 -4.39 -13.94
C PRO A 67 -0.12 -5.26 -14.75
N VAL A 68 -1.13 -4.63 -15.34
CA VAL A 68 -2.04 -5.22 -16.34
C VAL A 68 -1.63 -4.66 -17.70
N PRO A 69 -0.75 -5.35 -18.45
CA PRO A 69 -0.05 -4.77 -19.61
C PRO A 69 -1.00 -4.35 -20.74
N THR A 70 -2.18 -4.97 -20.79
CA THR A 70 -3.18 -4.73 -21.84
C THR A 70 -4.05 -3.51 -21.60
N ARG A 71 -3.99 -2.87 -20.42
CA ARG A 71 -4.95 -1.82 -20.02
C ARG A 71 -4.34 -0.59 -19.35
N SER A 72 -3.01 -0.50 -19.23
CA SER A 72 -2.33 0.59 -18.47
C SER A 72 -2.93 0.75 -17.07
N LYS A 73 -3.15 -0.39 -16.39
CA LYS A 73 -3.70 -0.47 -15.03
C LYS A 73 -2.76 -1.27 -14.15
N PHE A 74 -2.85 -1.03 -12.85
CA PHE A 74 -2.10 -1.72 -11.83
C PHE A 74 -3.07 -2.33 -10.83
N ILE A 75 -2.90 -3.62 -10.54
CA ILE A 75 -3.62 -4.31 -9.49
C ILE A 75 -2.78 -4.18 -8.23
N TRP A 76 -3.36 -3.58 -7.21
CA TRP A 76 -2.78 -3.49 -5.88
C TRP A 76 -3.40 -4.55 -4.99
N GLU A 77 -2.56 -5.22 -4.20
CA GLU A 77 -2.99 -6.21 -3.21
C GLU A 77 -2.29 -5.96 -1.88
N VAL A 78 -3.06 -5.96 -0.80
CA VAL A 78 -2.56 -5.96 0.58
C VAL A 78 -2.88 -7.31 1.20
N LYS A 79 -1.86 -8.00 1.70
CA LYS A 79 -1.96 -9.31 2.36
C LYS A 79 -1.58 -9.19 3.82
N ILE A 80 -2.43 -9.69 4.72
CA ILE A 80 -2.10 -9.80 6.15
C ILE A 80 -1.08 -10.94 6.36
N LEU A 81 -0.09 -10.72 7.23
CA LEU A 81 0.97 -11.68 7.59
C LEU A 81 0.71 -12.35 8.95
#